data_AF-L8EVF3-F1
#
_entry.id   AF-L8EVF3-F1
#
_cell.length_a   1.000
_cell.length_b   1.000
_cell.length_c   1.000
_cell.angle_alpha   90.00
_cell.angle_beta   90.00
_cell.angle_gamma   90.00
#
_symmetry.space_group_name_H-M   'P 1'
#
loop_
_entity.id
_entity.type
_entity.pdbx_description
1 polymer ?
#
loop_
_entity_poly.entity_id
_entity_poly.type
_entity_poly.pdbx_seq_one_letter_code
_entity_poly.pdbx_strand_id
1 'polypeptide(L)'
;MADDRLAQIKNHIEAGVFLADTRWLIAQLERYVGTEPTVAEEMSYLSSCLDAVRAVCDQARQAARRGDQPMPVPEWVAAVEQAANGERSADPADRRRRIYIDGKGRAWMSQDTDPVKGELIAPFDTNPFDDGEPTEAVRARTGGLREIGRIW
;
A
#
# COMPACT_ATOMS: atom_id res chain seq x y z
N MET A 1 48.22 -4.29 25.08
CA MET A 1 48.52 -2.85 24.81
C MET A 1 48.37 -2.46 23.34
N ALA A 2 48.73 -3.32 22.37
CA ALA A 2 48.47 -3.06 20.94
C ALA A 2 46.99 -3.26 20.54
N ASP A 3 46.32 -4.28 21.08
CA ASP A 3 44.90 -4.58 20.77
C ASP A 3 43.92 -3.50 21.23
N ASP A 4 44.13 -2.88 22.39
CA ASP A 4 43.29 -1.77 22.89
C ASP A 4 43.33 -0.56 21.96
N ARG A 5 44.49 -0.26 21.35
CA ARG A 5 44.62 0.86 20.42
C ARG A 5 43.90 0.58 19.10
N LEU A 6 43.92 -0.67 18.64
CA LEU A 6 43.20 -1.08 17.43
C LEU A 6 41.68 -0.99 17.62
N ALA A 7 41.18 -1.44 18.78
CA ALA A 7 39.77 -1.31 19.15
C ALA A 7 39.33 0.16 19.25
N GLN A 8 40.18 1.02 19.82
CA GLN A 8 39.90 2.45 19.95
C GLN A 8 39.86 3.16 18.59
N ILE A 9 40.77 2.82 17.67
CA ILE A 9 40.77 3.34 16.29
C ILE A 9 39.52 2.88 15.54
N LYS A 10 39.16 1.59 15.65
CA LYS A 10 37.96 1.04 15.01
C LYS A 10 36.69 1.75 15.46
N ASN A 11 36.51 1.92 16.77
CA ASN A 11 35.35 2.64 17.32
C ASN A 11 35.31 4.11 16.86
N HIS A 12 36.46 4.76 16.73
CA HIS A 12 36.54 6.15 16.27
C HIS A 12 36.19 6.28 14.78
N ILE A 13 36.61 5.31 13.96
CA ILE A 13 36.24 5.24 12.54
C ILE A 13 34.74 4.96 12.39
N GLU A 14 34.19 4.00 13.13
CA GLU A 14 32.76 3.66 13.09
C GLU A 14 31.88 4.85 13.53
N ALA A 15 32.27 5.56 14.60
CA ALA A 15 31.58 6.78 15.02
C ALA A 15 31.70 7.91 13.97
N GLY A 16 32.85 8.03 13.31
CA GLY A 16 33.07 8.99 12.23
C GLY A 16 32.20 8.71 11.01
N VAL A 17 32.06 7.44 10.61
CA VAL A 17 31.18 7.00 9.53
C VAL A 17 29.72 7.26 9.89
N PHE A 18 29.29 6.92 11.12
CA PHE A 18 27.92 7.17 11.58
C PHE A 18 27.57 8.66 11.62
N LEU A 19 28.51 9.52 12.03
CA LEU A 19 28.33 10.98 11.99
C LEU A 19 28.24 11.53 10.56
N ALA A 20 29.00 10.95 9.63
CA ALA A 20 28.92 11.31 8.21
C ALA A 20 27.56 10.92 7.61
N ASP A 21 27.07 9.72 7.91
CA ASP A 21 25.75 9.24 7.45
C ASP A 21 24.62 10.10 8.05
N THR A 22 24.71 10.43 9.34
CA THR A 22 23.74 11.30 10.01
C THR A 22 23.72 12.69 9.38
N ARG A 23 24.88 13.28 9.09
CA ARG A 23 24.98 14.60 8.43
C ARG A 23 24.44 14.55 7.01
N TRP A 24 24.74 13.50 6.26
CA TRP A 24 24.21 13.30 4.92
C TRP A 24 22.68 13.18 4.94
N LEU A 25 22.14 12.41 5.88
CA LEU A 25 20.70 12.23 6.03
C LEU A 25 20.01 13.54 6.40
N ILE A 26 20.56 14.31 7.34
CA ILE A 26 20.06 15.64 7.70
C ILE A 26 20.06 16.55 6.46
N ALA A 27 21.16 16.60 5.71
CA ALA A 27 21.23 17.42 4.50
C ALA A 27 20.24 16.98 3.40
N GLN A 28 19.90 15.69 3.31
CA GLN A 28 18.83 15.23 2.43
C GLN A 28 17.45 15.66 2.95
N LEU A 29 17.19 15.52 4.25
CA LEU A 29 15.91 15.87 4.86
C LEU A 29 15.64 17.38 4.82
N GLU A 30 16.66 18.22 5.02
CA GLU A 30 16.55 19.69 4.94
C GLU A 30 16.03 20.18 3.58
N ARG A 31 16.22 19.40 2.50
CA ARG A 31 15.67 19.74 1.18
C ARG A 31 14.14 19.62 1.13
N TYR A 32 13.57 18.81 2.02
CA TYR A 32 12.15 18.52 2.07
C TYR A 32 11.42 19.31 3.17
N VAL A 33 12.14 19.80 4.19
CA VAL A 33 11.58 20.66 5.23
C VAL A 33 11.01 21.93 4.62
N GLY A 34 9.70 22.15 4.77
CA GLY A 34 8.99 23.32 4.24
C GLY A 34 8.64 23.26 2.74
N THR A 35 9.01 22.17 2.05
CA THR A 35 8.54 21.85 0.69
C THR A 35 7.61 20.64 0.66
N GLU A 36 7.28 20.10 1.84
CA GLU A 36 6.25 19.08 2.03
C GLU A 36 4.92 19.59 1.45
N PRO A 37 4.31 18.84 0.51
CA PRO A 37 3.01 19.20 0.01
C PRO A 37 2.02 19.20 1.17
N THR A 38 1.20 20.24 1.22
CA THR A 38 0.08 20.28 2.15
C THR A 38 -0.87 19.13 1.85
N VAL A 39 -1.65 18.72 2.85
CA VAL A 39 -2.72 17.71 2.65
C VAL A 39 -3.64 18.10 1.50
N ALA A 40 -3.91 19.40 1.31
CA ALA A 40 -4.72 19.88 0.20
C ALA A 40 -4.05 19.65 -1.16
N GLU A 41 -2.75 19.87 -1.28
CA GLU A 41 -1.98 19.62 -2.51
C GLU A 41 -1.89 18.13 -2.80
N GLU A 42 -1.66 17.28 -1.80
CA GLU A 42 -1.66 15.82 -1.97
C GLU A 42 -3.02 15.32 -2.41
N MET A 43 -4.11 15.77 -1.77
CA MET A 43 -5.46 15.39 -2.15
C MET A 43 -5.83 15.88 -3.54
N SER A 44 -5.36 17.07 -3.94
CA SER A 44 -5.53 17.60 -5.30
C SER A 44 -4.78 16.75 -6.32
N TYR A 45 -3.53 16.36 -6.01
CA TYR A 45 -2.74 15.49 -6.87
C TYR A 45 -3.40 14.12 -7.04
N LEU A 46 -3.80 13.48 -5.94
CA LEU A 46 -4.52 12.19 -5.98
C LEU A 46 -5.82 12.27 -6.77
N SER A 47 -6.58 13.36 -6.59
CA SER A 47 -7.81 13.60 -7.36
C SER A 47 -7.51 13.71 -8.85
N SER A 48 -6.47 14.45 -9.24
CA SER A 48 -6.05 14.58 -10.64
C SER A 48 -5.65 13.24 -11.26
N CYS A 49 -4.98 12.36 -10.49
CA CYS A 49 -4.65 11.01 -10.94
C CYS A 49 -5.92 10.16 -11.18
N LEU A 50 -6.89 10.21 -10.27
CA LEU A 50 -8.16 9.48 -10.43
C LEU A 50 -8.97 10.01 -11.62
N ASP A 51 -8.99 11.32 -11.83
CA ASP A 51 -9.67 11.92 -12.98
C ASP A 51 -9.01 11.53 -14.31
N ALA A 52 -7.68 11.42 -14.35
CA ALA A 52 -6.97 10.91 -15.52
C ALA A 52 -7.35 9.44 -15.84
N VAL A 53 -7.49 8.59 -14.81
CA VAL A 53 -7.95 7.20 -14.98
C VAL A 53 -9.37 7.14 -15.53
N ARG A 54 -10.28 7.97 -15.00
CA ARG A 54 -11.66 8.07 -15.50
C ARG A 54 -11.73 8.53 -16.94
N ALA A 55 -10.90 9.51 -17.31
CA ALA A 55 -10.82 9.99 -18.70
C ALA A 55 -10.42 8.88 -19.68
N VAL A 56 -9.49 7.99 -19.31
CA VAL A 56 -9.11 6.82 -20.13
C VAL A 56 -10.28 5.85 -20.28
N CYS A 57 -11.02 5.58 -19.20
CA CYS A 57 -12.21 4.73 -19.22
C CYS A 57 -13.29 5.30 -20.15
N ASP A 58 -13.52 6.61 -20.09
CA ASP A 58 -14.48 7.29 -20.95
C ASP A 58 -14.07 7.29 -22.43
N GLN A 59 -12.78 7.48 -22.73
CA GLN A 59 -12.27 7.35 -24.09
C GLN A 59 -12.51 5.95 -24.66
N ALA A 60 -12.26 4.90 -23.86
CA ALA A 60 -12.52 3.51 -24.28
C ALA A 60 -14.02 3.26 -24.56
N ARG A 61 -14.92 3.81 -23.75
CA ARG A 61 -16.38 3.74 -24.00
C ARG A 61 -16.79 4.47 -25.26
N GLN A 62 -16.27 5.68 -25.46
CA GLN A 62 -16.57 6.48 -26.65
C GLN A 62 -16.08 5.77 -27.91
N ALA A 63 -14.89 5.16 -27.86
CA ALA A 63 -14.35 4.37 -28.96
C ALA A 63 -15.24 3.15 -29.28
N ALA A 64 -15.71 2.43 -28.26
CA ALA A 64 -16.61 1.29 -28.44
C ALA A 64 -17.96 1.67 -29.07
N ARG A 65 -18.45 2.90 -28.84
CA ARG A 65 -19.70 3.43 -29.41
C ARG A 65 -19.53 4.10 -30.78
N ARG A 66 -18.31 4.23 -31.30
CA ARG A 66 -18.03 5.00 -32.52
C ARG A 66 -18.30 4.15 -33.76
N GLY A 67 -19.24 4.59 -34.61
CA GLY A 67 -19.58 3.94 -35.89
C GLY A 67 -21.02 3.41 -35.92
N ASP A 68 -21.44 2.86 -37.07
CA ASP A 68 -22.80 2.35 -37.29
C ASP A 68 -23.09 1.05 -36.53
N GLN A 69 -22.04 0.34 -36.09
CA GLN A 69 -22.15 -0.88 -35.29
C GLN A 69 -21.32 -0.75 -34.01
N PRO A 70 -21.96 -0.50 -32.85
CA PRO A 70 -21.26 -0.38 -31.59
C PRO A 70 -20.63 -1.72 -31.18
N MET A 71 -19.38 -1.65 -30.75
CA MET A 71 -18.63 -2.76 -30.17
C MET A 71 -18.86 -2.83 -28.66
N PRO A 72 -18.71 -4.01 -28.03
CA PRO A 72 -18.74 -4.11 -26.58
C PRO A 72 -17.61 -3.28 -25.96
N VAL A 73 -17.91 -2.61 -24.85
CA VAL A 73 -16.90 -1.90 -24.05
C VAL A 73 -15.92 -2.94 -23.48
N PRO A 74 -14.60 -2.69 -23.52
CA PRO A 74 -13.63 -3.62 -22.95
C PRO A 74 -13.90 -3.91 -21.47
N GLU A 75 -13.82 -5.19 -21.08
CA GLU A 75 -14.11 -5.64 -19.71
C GLU A 75 -13.24 -4.96 -18.64
N TRP A 76 -12.00 -4.60 -19.00
CA TRP A 76 -11.09 -3.89 -18.09
C TRP A 76 -11.61 -2.52 -17.65
N VAL A 77 -12.47 -1.86 -18.43
CA VAL A 77 -13.03 -0.54 -18.09
C VAL A 77 -13.80 -0.62 -16.77
N ALA A 78 -14.66 -1.62 -16.62
CA ALA A 78 -15.43 -1.82 -15.39
C ALA A 78 -14.52 -2.14 -14.19
N ALA A 79 -13.49 -2.97 -14.39
CA ALA A 79 -12.55 -3.34 -13.33
C ALA A 79 -11.72 -2.13 -12.86
N VAL A 80 -11.25 -1.28 -13.79
CA VAL A 80 -10.45 -0.09 -13.47
C VAL A 80 -11.30 0.96 -12.75
N GLU A 81 -12.56 1.17 -13.14
CA GLU A 81 -13.44 2.11 -12.45
C GLU A 81 -13.82 1.67 -11.05
N GLN A 82 -14.13 0.37 -10.86
CA GLN A 82 -14.38 -0.18 -9.53
C GLN A 82 -13.17 0.07 -8.62
N ALA A 83 -11.96 -0.20 -9.12
CA ALA A 83 -10.73 0.08 -8.39
C ALA A 83 -10.55 1.57 -8.07
N ALA A 84 -10.80 2.46 -9.04
CA ALA A 84 -10.65 3.91 -8.87
C ALA A 84 -11.68 4.52 -7.90
N ASN A 85 -12.90 3.99 -7.88
CA ASN A 85 -13.96 4.43 -6.97
C ASN A 85 -13.85 3.81 -5.57
N GLY A 86 -12.93 2.86 -5.39
CA GLY A 86 -12.83 2.06 -4.17
C GLY A 86 -14.05 1.15 -3.96
N GLU A 87 -14.91 0.99 -4.97
CA GLU A 87 -16.03 0.08 -4.94
C GLU A 87 -15.50 -1.35 -5.02
N ARG A 88 -15.86 -2.17 -4.04
CA ARG A 88 -15.45 -3.57 -3.99
C ARG A 88 -16.65 -4.45 -4.13
N SER A 89 -16.52 -5.46 -4.99
CA SER A 89 -17.50 -6.52 -5.10
C SER A 89 -17.67 -7.18 -3.73
N ALA A 90 -18.87 -7.08 -3.18
CA ALA A 90 -19.31 -7.78 -1.98
C ALA A 90 -19.72 -9.23 -2.29
N ASP A 91 -19.32 -9.76 -3.46
CA ASP A 91 -19.60 -11.14 -3.87
C ASP A 91 -19.17 -12.11 -2.76
N PRO A 92 -20.13 -12.76 -2.08
CA PRO A 92 -19.84 -13.71 -1.02
C PRO A 92 -19.11 -14.97 -1.54
N ALA A 93 -19.15 -15.21 -2.86
CA ALA A 93 -18.47 -16.32 -3.51
C ALA A 93 -17.02 -16.01 -3.88
N ASP A 94 -16.52 -14.78 -3.71
CA ASP A 94 -15.13 -14.44 -3.99
C ASP A 94 -14.20 -15.12 -2.97
N ARG A 95 -13.49 -16.16 -3.43
CA ARG A 95 -12.53 -16.95 -2.65
C ARG A 95 -11.10 -16.43 -2.72
N ARG A 96 -10.84 -15.25 -3.30
CA ARG A 96 -9.49 -14.68 -3.28
C ARG A 96 -9.12 -14.22 -1.87
N ARG A 97 -7.86 -14.43 -1.48
CA ARG A 97 -7.31 -13.93 -0.22
C ARG A 97 -7.28 -12.41 -0.24
N ARG A 98 -7.78 -11.79 0.83
CA ARG A 98 -7.80 -10.34 0.98
C ARG A 98 -6.47 -9.84 1.50
N ILE A 99 -6.06 -8.68 1.02
CA ILE A 99 -4.85 -7.97 1.42
C ILE A 99 -5.29 -6.71 2.14
N TYR A 100 -4.71 -6.41 3.29
CA TYR A 100 -5.01 -5.27 4.13
C TYR A 100 -3.79 -4.42 4.41
N ILE A 101 -4.00 -3.13 4.66
CA ILE A 101 -3.04 -2.23 5.31
C ILE A 101 -3.67 -1.69 6.60
N ASP A 102 -2.90 -1.69 7.68
CA ASP A 102 -3.32 -1.12 8.94
C ASP A 102 -3.04 0.38 9.07
N GLY A 103 -3.55 1.01 10.14
CA GLY A 103 -3.31 2.43 10.44
C GLY A 103 -1.84 2.82 10.67
N LYS A 104 -0.92 1.85 10.69
CA LYS A 104 0.53 2.03 10.86
C LYS A 104 1.32 1.67 9.59
N GLY A 105 0.64 1.40 8.48
CA GLY A 105 1.25 1.08 7.19
C GLY A 105 1.75 -0.38 7.07
N ARG A 106 1.38 -1.28 7.98
CA ARG A 106 1.75 -2.70 7.89
C ARG A 106 0.77 -3.46 7.02
N ALA A 107 1.28 -4.35 6.18
CA ALA A 107 0.49 -5.18 5.29
C ALA A 107 0.10 -6.51 5.95
N TRP A 108 -1.15 -6.92 5.75
CA TRP A 108 -1.72 -8.16 6.29
C TRP A 108 -2.45 -8.92 5.17
N MET A 109 -2.54 -10.24 5.29
CA MET A 109 -3.23 -11.11 4.33
C MET A 109 -4.19 -12.05 5.05
N SER A 110 -5.35 -12.29 4.45
CA SER A 110 -6.29 -13.32 4.91
C SER A 110 -5.68 -14.71 4.81
N GLN A 111 -5.74 -15.47 5.91
CA GLN A 111 -5.26 -16.86 5.98
C GLN A 111 -6.36 -17.86 5.59
N ASP A 112 -7.61 -17.55 5.90
CA ASP A 112 -8.78 -18.36 5.54
C ASP A 112 -9.70 -17.58 4.58
N THR A 113 -10.32 -18.27 3.64
CA THR A 113 -11.26 -17.70 2.67
C THR A 113 -12.72 -17.96 3.05
N ASP A 114 -12.97 -18.54 4.23
CA ASP A 114 -14.32 -18.73 4.77
C ASP A 114 -14.70 -17.68 5.84
N PRO A 115 -15.54 -16.69 5.49
CA PRO A 115 -15.94 -15.62 6.42
C PRO A 115 -16.87 -16.09 7.56
N VAL A 116 -17.34 -17.35 7.57
CA VAL A 116 -18.34 -17.83 8.54
C VAL A 116 -17.81 -17.87 9.99
N LYS A 117 -16.50 -18.00 10.20
CA LYS A 117 -15.88 -18.06 11.55
C LYS A 117 -15.20 -16.79 12.01
N GLY A 118 -15.33 -15.70 11.26
CA GLY A 118 -14.54 -14.49 11.47
C GLY A 118 -13.18 -14.62 10.80
N GLU A 119 -12.85 -13.64 9.96
CA GLU A 119 -11.65 -13.65 9.14
C GLU A 119 -10.38 -13.52 9.99
N LEU A 120 -9.44 -14.44 9.77
CA LEU A 120 -8.11 -14.45 10.36
C LEU A 120 -7.10 -13.89 9.34
N ILE A 121 -6.27 -12.96 9.80
CA ILE A 121 -5.25 -12.29 9.00
C ILE A 121 -3.88 -12.43 9.64
N ALA A 122 -2.84 -12.51 8.82
CA ALA A 122 -1.46 -12.49 9.30
C ALA A 122 -0.62 -11.43 8.57
N PRO A 123 0.42 -10.88 9.21
CA PRO A 123 1.38 -10.00 8.54
C PRO A 123 2.08 -10.71 7.36
N PHE A 124 2.42 -9.97 6.30
CA PHE A 124 3.09 -10.54 5.12
C PHE A 124 4.44 -11.22 5.40
N ASP A 125 5.12 -10.83 6.48
CA ASP A 125 6.43 -11.33 6.90
C ASP A 125 6.34 -12.50 7.90
N THR A 126 5.14 -13.02 8.15
CA THR A 126 4.94 -14.14 9.09
C THR A 126 4.99 -15.51 8.43
N ASN A 127 5.17 -16.52 9.29
CA ASN A 127 5.18 -17.91 8.89
C ASN A 127 3.83 -18.28 8.23
N PRO A 128 3.82 -18.91 7.04
CA PRO A 128 2.59 -19.35 6.37
C PRO A 128 1.76 -20.39 7.16
N PHE A 129 2.31 -20.92 8.25
CA PHE A 129 1.63 -21.85 9.17
C PHE A 129 1.11 -21.18 10.45
N ASP A 130 1.19 -19.85 10.55
CA ASP A 130 0.60 -19.12 11.67
C ASP A 130 -0.92 -19.05 11.50
N ASP A 131 -1.68 -19.36 12.56
CA ASP A 131 -3.15 -19.43 12.53
C ASP A 131 -3.79 -18.04 12.28
N GLY A 132 -2.99 -16.98 12.32
CA GLY A 132 -3.42 -15.60 12.11
C GLY A 132 -4.13 -15.00 13.32
N GLU A 133 -4.44 -13.71 13.23
CA GLU A 133 -5.17 -12.96 14.25
C GLU A 133 -6.56 -12.56 13.72
N PRO A 134 -7.60 -12.50 14.56
CA PRO A 134 -8.90 -11.97 14.18
C PRO A 134 -8.80 -10.53 13.66
N THR A 135 -9.43 -10.27 12.52
CA THR A 135 -9.43 -8.97 11.83
C THR A 135 -9.85 -7.80 12.73
N GLU A 136 -10.86 -8.00 13.57
CA GLU A 136 -11.33 -6.98 14.52
C GLU A 136 -10.30 -6.66 15.63
N ALA A 137 -9.57 -7.67 16.10
CA ALA A 137 -8.53 -7.48 17.11
C ALA A 137 -7.35 -6.67 16.55
N VAL A 138 -6.93 -6.97 15.31
CA VAL A 138 -5.93 -6.18 14.60
C VAL A 138 -6.41 -4.75 14.41
N ARG A 139 -7.63 -4.57 13.86
CA ARG A 139 -8.22 -3.25 13.62
C ARG A 139 -8.25 -2.38 14.88
N ALA A 140 -8.67 -2.93 16.02
CA ALA A 140 -8.73 -2.20 17.29
C ALA A 140 -7.34 -1.76 17.78
N ARG A 141 -6.31 -2.61 17.61
CA ARG A 141 -4.94 -2.36 18.08
C ARG A 141 -4.13 -1.42 17.18
N THR A 142 -4.39 -1.42 15.88
CA THR A 142 -3.59 -0.69 14.90
C THR A 142 -4.18 0.65 14.50
N GLY A 143 -5.36 1.02 15.04
CA GLY A 143 -6.05 2.27 14.72
C GLY A 143 -6.78 2.21 13.38
N GLY A 144 -7.01 1.01 12.84
CA GLY A 144 -7.72 0.79 11.60
C GLY A 144 -7.14 -0.34 10.77
N LEU A 145 -7.98 -0.92 9.92
CA LEU A 145 -7.58 -1.94 8.97
C LEU A 145 -8.40 -1.76 7.70
N ARG A 146 -7.72 -1.51 6.59
CA ARG A 146 -8.35 -1.31 5.28
C ARG A 146 -7.88 -2.40 4.35
N GLU A 147 -8.82 -3.13 3.76
CA GLU A 147 -8.49 -3.98 2.61
C GLU A 147 -7.93 -3.06 1.51
N ILE A 148 -6.94 -3.51 0.74
CA ILE A 148 -6.28 -2.79 -0.35
C ILE A 148 -6.24 -3.60 -1.65
N GLY A 149 -6.55 -4.90 -1.59
CA GLY A 149 -6.52 -5.77 -2.76
C GLY A 149 -6.91 -7.20 -2.43
N ARG A 150 -6.90 -8.05 -3.45
CA ARG A 150 -7.16 -9.49 -3.34
C ARG A 150 -6.20 -10.26 -4.25
N ILE A 151 -5.80 -11.46 -3.85
CA ILE A 151 -4.90 -12.35 -4.61
C ILE A 151 -5.40 -13.81 -4.51
N TRP A 152 -5.09 -14.63 -5.51
CA TRP A 152 -5.33 -16.08 -5.48
C TRP A 152 -4.39 -16.79 -4.51
#